data_AF-A0A367IKV0-F1
#
_entry.id   AF-A0A367IKV0-F1
#
_cell.length_a   1.000
_cell.length_b   1.000
_cell.length_c   1.000
_cell.angle_alpha   90.00
_cell.angle_beta   90.00
_cell.angle_gamma   90.00
#
_symmetry.space_group_name_H-M   'P 1'
#
loop_
_entity.id
_entity.type
_entity.pdbx_description
1 polymer ?
#
loop_
_entity_poly.entity_id
_entity_poly.type
_entity_poly.pdbx_seq_one_letter_code
_entity_poly.pdbx_strand_id
1 'polypeptide(L)' 'MGIEAAWAGGIDGREVIDELLPLVKDLLSPRGIFYLLLINENKPKDVVNIMKDVYKMNAEIMMERRAGRERQYILKIYH' A
#
# COMPACT_ATOMS: atom_id res chain seq x y z
N MET A 1 21.49 -4.16 -14.14
CA MET A 1 20.68 -3.14 -13.46
C MET A 1 19.26 -3.26 -13.99
N GLY A 2 18.30 -3.79 -13.25
CA GLY A 2 16.96 -4.00 -13.82
C GLY A 2 15.95 -4.78 -12.96
N ILE A 3 16.40 -5.48 -11.92
CA ILE A 3 15.48 -6.17 -10.98
C ILE A 3 15.45 -5.46 -9.62
N GLU A 4 16.47 -4.67 -9.28
CA GLU A 4 16.52 -3.95 -8.01
C GLU A 4 15.36 -2.96 -7.87
N ALA A 5 15.00 -2.20 -8.92
CA ALA A 5 13.82 -1.33 -8.88
C ALA A 5 12.48 -2.09 -8.74
N ALA A 6 12.46 -3.39 -9.04
CA ALA A 6 11.26 -4.22 -8.89
C ALA A 6 11.08 -4.73 -7.45
N TRP A 7 12.06 -4.53 -6.54
CA TRP A 7 11.99 -5.07 -5.17
C TRP A 7 12.60 -4.19 -4.07
N ALA A 8 13.57 -3.32 -4.37
CA ALA A 8 14.25 -2.47 -3.41
C ALA A 8 13.39 -1.27 -3.01
N GLY A 9 12.48 -1.47 -2.06
CA GLY A 9 11.63 -0.41 -1.50
C GLY A 9 12.27 0.39 -0.35
N GLY A 10 13.59 0.30 -0.13
CA GLY A 10 14.25 1.03 0.96
C GLY A 10 13.82 0.59 2.37
N ILE A 11 13.73 1.52 3.33
CA ILE A 11 13.32 1.23 4.72
C ILE A 11 11.92 0.61 4.74
N ASP A 12 11.78 -0.51 5.46
CA ASP A 12 10.56 -1.35 5.48
C ASP A 12 10.06 -1.79 4.09
N GLY A 13 10.88 -1.64 3.05
CA GLY A 13 10.51 -1.94 1.67
C GLY A 13 9.37 -1.07 1.11
N ARG A 14 9.15 0.14 1.64
CA ARG A 14 8.00 0.99 1.27
C ARG A 14 8.28 2.46 0.94
N GLU A 15 9.53 2.91 0.79
CA GLU A 15 9.83 4.32 0.44
C GLU A 15 9.10 4.77 -0.84
N VAL A 16 9.14 3.96 -1.89
CA VAL A 16 8.41 4.25 -3.15
C VAL A 16 6.89 4.26 -2.94
N ILE A 17 6.38 3.42 -2.04
CA ILE A 17 4.95 3.41 -1.69
C ILE A 17 4.62 4.72 -0.95
N ASP A 18 5.41 5.09 0.05
CA ASP A 18 5.22 6.29 0.87
C ASP A 18 5.28 7.58 0.03
N GLU A 19 6.07 7.61 -1.06
CA GLU A 19 6.06 8.70 -2.05
C GLU A 19 4.77 8.76 -2.88
N LEU A 20 4.16 7.61 -3.20
CA LEU A 20 2.93 7.51 -3.99
C LEU A 20 1.67 7.85 -3.18
N LEU A 21 1.58 7.40 -1.92
CA LEU A 21 0.37 7.51 -1.09
C LEU A 21 -0.25 8.92 -1.03
N PRO A 22 0.51 10.02 -0.87
CA PRO A 22 -0.04 11.37 -0.87
C PRO A 22 -0.84 11.73 -2.14
N LEU A 23 -0.47 11.15 -3.29
CA LEU A 23 -1.05 11.47 -4.59
C LEU A 23 -2.36 10.71 -4.86
N VAL A 24 -2.58 9.60 -4.16
CA VAL A 24 -3.71 8.69 -4.42
C VAL A 24 -5.06 9.40 -4.35
N LYS A 25 -5.23 10.33 -3.42
CA LYS A 25 -6.47 11.08 -3.24
C LYS A 25 -6.86 11.89 -4.48
N ASP A 26 -5.90 12.57 -5.08
CA ASP A 26 -6.13 13.46 -6.22
C ASP A 26 -6.19 12.69 -7.54
N LEU A 27 -5.50 11.55 -7.62
CA LEU A 27 -5.53 10.67 -8.79
C LEU A 27 -6.84 9.89 -8.92
N LEU A 28 -7.48 9.54 -7.80
CA LEU A 28 -8.72 8.76 -7.81
C LEU A 28 -9.93 9.64 -8.12
N SER A 29 -10.74 9.23 -9.11
CA SER A 29 -12.09 9.78 -9.28
C SER A 29 -12.96 9.54 -8.04
N PRO A 30 -14.09 10.25 -7.86
CA PRO A 30 -14.97 10.09 -6.67
C PRO A 30 -15.48 8.66 -6.43
N ARG A 31 -15.48 7.78 -7.44
CA ARG A 31 -15.85 6.36 -7.33
C ARG A 31 -14.68 5.41 -7.60
N GLY A 32 -13.47 5.95 -7.72
CA GLY A 32 -12.26 5.19 -7.98
C GLY A 32 -11.87 4.34 -6.77
N ILE A 33 -11.24 3.21 -7.06
CA ILE A 33 -10.68 2.31 -6.03
C ILE A 33 -9.23 2.05 -6.39
N PHE A 34 -8.34 2.23 -5.42
CA PHE A 34 -6.93 1.85 -5.52
C PHE A 34 -6.70 0.57 -4.72
N TYR A 35 -6.12 -0.44 -5.38
CA TYR A 35 -5.72 -1.69 -4.74
C TYR A 35 -4.20 -1.75 -4.65
N LEU A 36 -3.69 -2.04 -3.45
CA LEU A 36 -2.26 -2.11 -3.17
C LEU A 36 -1.91 -3.48 -2.57
N LEU A 37 -1.00 -4.19 -3.22
CA LEU A 37 -0.41 -5.42 -2.68
C LEU A 37 0.77 -5.04 -1.77
N LEU A 38 0.75 -5.54 -0.54
CA LEU A 38 1.82 -5.37 0.44
C LEU A 38 2.28 -6.73 0.96
N ILE A 39 3.53 -6.80 1.41
CA ILE A 39 4.02 -7.88 2.28
C ILE A 39 4.01 -7.45 3.74
N ASN A 40 4.17 -8.40 4.66
CA ASN A 40 4.17 -8.15 6.11
C ASN A 40 5.21 -7.10 6.52
N GLU A 41 6.38 -7.12 5.88
CA GLU A 41 7.51 -6.21 6.08
C GLU A 41 7.14 -4.75 5.79
N ASN A 42 6.20 -4.50 4.87
CA ASN A 42 5.74 -3.14 4.54
C ASN A 42 4.81 -2.54 5.60
N LYS A 43 4.54 -3.26 6.70
CA LYS A 43 3.66 -2.82 7.79
C LYS A 43 2.29 -2.38 7.28
N PRO A 44 1.49 -3.30 6.71
CA PRO A 44 0.22 -2.98 6.04
C PRO A 44 -0.80 -2.26 6.94
N LYS A 45 -0.79 -2.55 8.25
CA LYS A 45 -1.66 -1.85 9.21
C LYS A 45 -1.28 -0.37 9.35
N ASP A 46 0.01 -0.06 9.33
CA ASP A 46 0.48 1.32 9.39
C ASP A 46 0.08 2.08 8.12
N VAL A 47 0.19 1.45 6.95
CA VAL A 47 -0.26 2.04 5.68
C VAL A 47 -1.78 2.35 5.72
N VAL A 48 -2.59 1.43 6.25
CA VAL A 48 -4.03 1.69 6.47
C VAL A 48 -4.25 2.91 7.37
N ASN A 49 -3.54 2.98 8.49
CA ASN A 49 -3.67 4.10 9.44
C ASN A 49 -3.22 5.42 8.81
N ILE A 50 -2.12 5.43 8.04
CA ILE A 50 -1.66 6.61 7.31
C ILE A 50 -2.74 7.12 6.36
N MET A 51 -3.33 6.23 5.54
CA MET A 51 -4.39 6.61 4.60
C MET A 51 -5.63 7.18 5.30
N LYS A 52 -6.03 6.59 6.43
CA LYS A 52 -7.18 7.04 7.22
C LYS A 52 -6.92 8.34 7.98
N ASP A 53 -5.82 8.39 8.73
CA ASP A 53 -5.59 9.43 9.72
C ASP A 53 -4.93 10.65 9.11
N VAL A 54 -4.01 10.46 8.17
CA VAL A 54 -3.25 11.55 7.53
C VAL A 54 -3.99 12.04 6.29
N TYR A 55 -4.32 11.14 5.35
CA TYR A 55 -4.88 11.54 4.06
C TYR A 55 -6.42 11.60 4.02
N LYS A 56 -7.08 11.17 5.11
CA LYS A 56 -8.54 11.17 5.26
C LYS A 56 -9.26 10.39 4.15
N MET A 57 -8.71 9.23 3.80
CA MET A 57 -9.29 8.29 2.85
C MET A 57 -9.76 7.02 3.56
N ASN A 58 -10.75 6.34 3.01
CA ASN A 58 -11.11 5.00 3.47
C ASN A 58 -10.02 4.01 3.05
N ALA A 59 -9.59 3.17 3.98
CA ALA A 59 -8.58 2.14 3.73
C ALA A 59 -8.82 0.89 4.59
N GLU A 60 -8.72 -0.29 3.98
CA GLU A 60 -8.93 -1.56 4.67
C GLU A 60 -8.17 -2.71 4.01
N ILE A 61 -7.80 -3.71 4.81
CA ILE A 61 -7.21 -4.96 4.32
C ILE A 61 -8.36 -5.85 3.87
N MET A 62 -8.47 -6.08 2.55
CA MET A 62 -9.50 -6.93 1.95
C MET A 62 -9.15 -8.42 2.04
N MET A 63 -7.87 -8.74 1.91
CA MET A 63 -7.39 -10.12 1.86
C MET A 63 -6.01 -10.21 2.48
N GLU A 64 -5.79 -11.26 3.25
CA GLU A 64 -4.49 -11.70 3.70
C GLU A 64 -4.28 -13.14 3.22
N ARG A 65 -3.10 -13.44 2.69
CA ARG A 65 -2.72 -14.80 2.33
C ARG A 65 -1.26 -15.07 2.62
N ARG A 66 -0.93 -16.33 2.84
CA ARG A 66 0.46 -16.79 2.90
C ARG A 66 0.84 -17.43 1.56
N ALA A 67 1.87 -16.90 0.92
CA ALA A 67 2.43 -17.41 -0.34
C ALA A 67 3.89 -17.79 -0.09
N GLY A 68 4.14 -19.09 0.14
CA GLY A 68 5.46 -19.56 0.54
C GLY A 68 5.92 -18.95 1.87
N ARG A 69 7.03 -18.20 1.83
CA ARG A 69 7.61 -17.52 3.00
C ARG A 69 7.04 -16.13 3.25
N GLU A 70 6.25 -15.58 2.32
CA GLU A 70 5.70 -14.24 2.43
C GLU A 70 4.25 -14.27 2.92
N ARG A 71 3.91 -13.34 3.83
CA ARG A 71 2.52 -12.98 4.09
C ARG A 71 2.19 -11.74 3.27
N GLN A 72 1.19 -11.87 2.41
CA GLN A 72 0.75 -10.87 1.45
C GLN A 72 -0.63 -10.33 1.83
N TYR A 73 -0.83 -9.04 1.59
CA TYR A 73 -2.02 -8.29 1.95
C TYR A 73 -2.50 -7.50 0.74
N ILE A 74 -3.80 -7.53 0.45
CA ILE A 74 -4.44 -6.61 -0.50
C ILE A 74 -5.13 -5.53 0.32
N LEU A 75 -4.64 -4.30 0.22
CA LEU A 75 -5.32 -3.11 0.69
C LEU A 75 -6.25 -2.57 -0.38
N LYS A 76 -7.39 -2.06 0.05
CA LYS A 76 -8.34 -1.31 -0.75
C LYS A 76 -8.44 0.10 -0.19
N ILE A 77 -8.22 1.09 -1.05
CA ILE A 77 -8.27 2.52 -0.71
C ILE A 77 -9.29 3.21 -1.62
N TYR A 78 -10.13 4.07 -1.05
CA TYR A 78 -11.18 4.81 -1.75
C TYR A 78 -11.56 6.08 -1.00
N HIS A 79 -12.30 6.99 -1.65
CA HIS A 79 -12.82 8.22 -1.03
C HIS A 79 -13.79 7.93 0.13
#